data_AF-A0A0R1FNI6-F1
#
_entry.id   AF-A0A0R1FNI6-F1
#
_cell.length_a   1.000
_cell.length_b   1.000
_cell.length_c   1.000
_cell.angle_alpha   90.00
_cell.angle_beta   90.00
_cell.angle_gamma   90.00
#
_symmetry.space_group_name_H-M   'P 1'
#
loop_
_entity.id
_entity.type
_entity.pdbx_description
1 polymer ?
#
loop_
_entity_poly.entity_id
_entity_poly.type
_entity_poly.pdbx_seq_one_letter_code
_entity_poly.pdbx_strand_id
1 'polypeptide(L)'
;MAIALVNEMFNEFNDPDLSYKDSRDGYTEWFKLSFLVDDGYHKFEDGKRKFIPKYDEELQEVMSNFLNKYQKEFESSFINEKEFEVLDRTKEIVKDLKQTLEKEFLIEDKISLFGIDLVGSWQAFKSSGSSKLEQRFYSDITNHVEKKHQK
;
A
#
# COMPACT_ATOMS: atom_id res chain seq x y z
N MET A 1 4.43 26.23 -16.09
CA MET A 1 3.88 25.35 -15.04
C MET A 1 4.61 24.04 -15.13
N ALA A 2 5.31 23.64 -14.07
CA ALA A 2 5.97 22.35 -14.00
C ALA A 2 5.02 21.37 -13.33
N ILE A 3 4.68 20.28 -14.01
CA ILE A 3 3.95 19.16 -13.42
C ILE A 3 5.01 18.18 -12.92
N ALA A 4 4.89 17.72 -11.68
CA ALA A 4 5.77 16.68 -11.14
C ALA A 4 4.99 15.40 -10.82
N LEU A 5 5.72 14.29 -10.85
CA LEU A 5 5.26 13.01 -10.32
C LEU A 5 5.68 12.92 -8.85
N VAL A 6 4.70 12.84 -7.94
CA VAL A 6 4.91 12.58 -6.51
C VAL A 6 4.48 11.15 -6.22
N ASN A 7 5.31 10.38 -5.51
CA ASN A 7 5.04 8.99 -5.19
C ASN A 7 5.03 8.80 -3.68
N GLU A 8 3.95 8.23 -3.16
CA GLU A 8 3.78 7.91 -1.74
C GLU A 8 3.48 6.43 -1.55
N MET A 9 3.97 5.85 -0.46
CA MET A 9 3.81 4.43 -0.15
C MET A 9 3.19 4.25 1.22
N PHE A 10 2.18 3.41 1.30
CA PHE A 10 1.43 3.10 2.52
C PHE A 10 1.38 1.59 2.70
N ASN A 11 1.77 1.09 3.87
CA ASN A 11 1.62 -0.32 4.18
C ASN A 11 0.20 -0.62 4.69
N GLU A 12 -0.24 -1.85 4.52
CA GLU A 12 -1.55 -2.34 4.97
C GLU A 12 -1.80 -2.17 6.48
N PHE A 13 -0.74 -2.12 7.30
CA PHE A 13 -0.82 -1.97 8.75
C PHE A 13 -0.95 -0.51 9.21
N ASN A 14 -0.89 0.45 8.28
CA ASN A 14 -0.88 1.88 8.60
C ASN A 14 0.24 2.26 9.60
N ASP A 15 1.37 1.55 9.53
CA ASP A 15 2.51 1.76 10.44
C ASP A 15 3.49 2.77 9.83
N PRO A 16 3.65 3.98 10.40
CA PRO A 16 4.57 4.99 9.87
C PRO A 16 6.05 4.64 10.09
N ASP A 17 6.36 3.74 11.04
CA ASP A 17 7.74 3.32 11.35
C ASP A 17 8.21 2.17 10.46
N LEU A 18 7.28 1.48 9.80
CA LEU A 18 7.61 0.45 8.84
C LEU A 18 8.05 1.09 7.53
N SER A 19 9.30 0.87 7.11
CA SER A 19 9.83 1.37 5.84
C SER A 19 9.86 0.29 4.75
N TYR A 20 9.61 0.67 3.49
CA TYR A 20 9.69 -0.27 2.36
C TYR A 20 11.08 -0.89 2.17
N LYS A 21 12.14 -0.23 2.66
CA LYS A 21 13.51 -0.78 2.62
C LYS A 21 13.68 -1.95 3.60
N ASP A 22 12.94 -1.94 4.70
CA ASP A 22 12.98 -2.97 5.74
C ASP A 22 12.02 -4.13 5.42
N SER A 23 10.94 -3.88 4.68
CA SER A 23 9.92 -4.86 4.27
C SER A 23 10.18 -5.56 2.93
N ARG A 24 11.44 -5.61 2.46
CA ARG A 24 11.86 -6.55 1.39
C ARG A 24 11.72 -8.03 1.80
N ASP A 25 11.06 -8.30 2.91
CA ASP A 25 10.71 -9.61 3.40
C ASP A 25 9.66 -10.30 2.50
N GLY A 26 8.88 -9.52 1.74
CA GLY A 26 7.83 -10.05 0.85
C GLY A 26 6.54 -10.42 1.57
N TYR A 27 6.37 -10.03 2.84
CA TYR A 27 5.17 -10.28 3.65
C TYR A 27 4.30 -9.05 3.85
N THR A 28 4.88 -7.85 3.82
CA THR A 28 4.08 -6.63 3.92
C THR A 28 3.51 -6.24 2.57
N GLU A 29 2.22 -6.00 2.53
CA GLU A 29 1.51 -5.48 1.38
C GLU A 29 1.49 -3.94 1.40
N TRP A 30 1.75 -3.32 0.24
CA TRP A 30 1.88 -1.87 0.11
C TRP A 30 1.02 -1.33 -1.03
N PHE A 31 0.40 -0.17 -0.78
CA PHE A 31 -0.14 0.70 -1.81
C PHE A 31 0.90 1.72 -2.20
N LYS A 32 1.32 1.73 -3.47
CA LYS A 32 2.14 2.78 -4.06
C LYS A 32 1.27 3.69 -4.90
N LEU A 33 1.07 4.90 -4.42
CA LEU A 33 0.26 5.93 -5.05
C LEU A 33 1.16 6.87 -5.83
N SER A 34 0.80 7.12 -7.09
CA SER A 34 1.49 8.06 -7.96
C SER A 34 0.55 9.20 -8.31
N PHE A 35 1.00 10.44 -8.12
CA PHE A 35 0.19 11.65 -8.36
C PHE A 35 0.89 12.59 -9.35
N LEU A 36 0.11 13.16 -10.27
CA LEU A 36 0.52 14.34 -11.04
C LEU A 36 0.14 15.58 -10.24
N VAL A 37 1.13 16.43 -9.96
CA VAL A 37 1.00 17.54 -9.01
C VAL A 37 1.54 18.82 -9.64
N ASP A 38 0.76 19.90 -9.54
CA ASP A 38 1.15 21.25 -9.95
C ASP A 38 2.20 21.85 -8.98
N ASP A 39 3.02 22.77 -9.48
CA ASP A 39 4.21 23.29 -8.78
C ASP A 39 3.90 23.92 -7.40
N GLY A 40 2.68 24.43 -7.20
CA GLY A 40 2.23 25.00 -5.93
C GLY A 40 1.95 24.00 -4.81
N TYR A 41 1.95 22.70 -5.11
CA TYR A 41 1.50 21.64 -4.20
C TYR A 41 2.60 20.63 -3.85
N HIS A 42 3.79 20.77 -4.44
CA HIS A 42 4.92 19.91 -4.19
C HIS A 42 6.21 20.69 -3.90
N LYS A 43 7.16 20.03 -3.23
CA LYS A 43 8.53 20.51 -3.06
C LYS A 43 9.52 19.43 -3.48
N PHE A 44 10.73 19.84 -3.82
CA PHE A 44 11.85 18.91 -3.99
C PHE A 44 12.67 18.88 -2.70
N GLU A 45 12.76 17.72 -2.07
CA GLU A 45 13.41 17.53 -0.78
C GLU A 45 14.03 16.13 -0.75
N ASP A 46 15.26 16.01 -0.22
CA ASP A 46 16.00 14.75 -0.12
C ASP A 46 16.15 13.98 -1.45
N GLY A 47 16.27 14.71 -2.56
CA GLY A 47 16.43 14.12 -3.88
C GLY A 47 15.14 13.54 -4.50
N LYS A 48 13.97 13.74 -3.86
CA LYS A 48 12.67 13.34 -4.39
C LYS A 48 11.64 14.47 -4.35
N ARG A 49 10.59 14.35 -5.18
CA ARG A 49 9.41 15.20 -5.11
C ARG A 49 8.50 14.68 -3.99
N LYS A 50 8.04 15.57 -3.12
CA LYS A 50 7.09 15.31 -2.04
C LYS A 50 5.99 16.35 -2.07
N PHE A 51 4.84 16.07 -1.47
CA PHE A 51 3.85 17.09 -1.18
C PHE A 51 4.42 18.16 -0.25
N ILE A 52 3.89 19.38 -0.33
CA ILE A 52 4.14 20.37 0.73
C ILE A 52 3.44 19.92 2.04
N PRO A 53 3.91 20.33 3.23
CA PRO A 53 3.52 19.72 4.50
C PRO A 53 2.01 19.59 4.72
N LYS A 54 1.23 20.63 4.37
CA LYS A 54 -0.23 20.59 4.48
C LYS A 54 -0.86 19.41 3.73
N TYR A 55 -0.47 19.20 2.47
CA TYR A 55 -1.05 18.15 1.63
C TYR A 55 -0.46 16.78 1.93
N ASP A 56 0.76 16.74 2.46
CA ASP A 56 1.33 15.52 3.02
C ASP A 56 0.50 15.04 4.21
N GLU A 57 0.24 15.92 5.18
CA GLU A 57 -0.62 15.63 6.35
C GLU A 57 -2.04 15.22 5.94
N GLU A 58 -2.68 15.94 5.01
CA GLU A 58 -4.01 15.60 4.48
C GLU A 58 -4.03 14.19 3.84
N LEU A 59 -3.03 13.85 3.03
CA LEU A 59 -2.95 12.52 2.42
C LEU A 59 -2.73 11.43 3.46
N GLN A 60 -1.88 11.66 4.45
CA GLN A 60 -1.64 10.71 5.55
C GLN A 60 -2.93 10.45 6.34
N GLU A 61 -3.73 11.49 6.60
CA GLU A 61 -5.01 11.34 7.29
C GLU A 61 -6.01 10.54 6.45
N VAL A 62 -6.18 10.87 5.17
CA VAL A 62 -7.06 10.14 4.25
C VAL A 62 -6.67 8.67 4.16
N MET A 63 -5.39 8.39 3.99
CA MET A 63 -4.88 7.02 3.90
C MET A 63 -5.00 6.26 5.22
N SER A 64 -4.72 6.90 6.35
CA SER A 64 -4.89 6.30 7.66
C SER A 64 -6.35 5.90 7.91
N ASN A 65 -7.30 6.77 7.60
CA ASN A 65 -8.72 6.48 7.71
C ASN A 65 -9.15 5.34 6.77
N PHE A 66 -8.66 5.35 5.53
CA PHE A 66 -8.92 4.29 4.57
C PHE A 66 -8.38 2.93 5.06
N LEU A 67 -7.12 2.88 5.52
CA LEU A 67 -6.50 1.64 5.97
C LEU A 67 -7.18 1.10 7.23
N ASN A 68 -7.53 1.97 8.18
CA ASN A 68 -8.25 1.57 9.39
C ASN A 68 -9.64 0.97 9.06
N LYS A 69 -10.32 1.46 8.02
CA LYS A 69 -11.59 0.88 7.54
C LYS A 69 -11.42 -0.56 7.05
N TYR A 70 -10.29 -0.88 6.42
CA TYR A 70 -10.00 -2.18 5.82
C TYR A 70 -9.05 -3.06 6.64
N GLN A 71 -8.69 -2.63 7.86
CA GLN A 71 -7.71 -3.34 8.69
C GLN A 71 -8.12 -4.80 8.95
N LYS A 72 -9.41 -5.05 9.19
CA LYS A 72 -9.91 -6.42 9.40
C LYS A 72 -9.77 -7.28 8.16
N GLU A 73 -9.97 -6.71 6.97
CA GLU A 73 -9.79 -7.39 5.71
C GLU A 73 -8.33 -7.78 5.47
N PHE A 74 -7.39 -6.88 5.78
CA PHE A 74 -5.95 -7.16 5.68
C PHE A 74 -5.49 -8.19 6.75
N GLU A 75 -6.04 -8.13 7.96
CA GLU A 75 -5.82 -9.15 9.00
C GLU A 75 -6.49 -10.49 8.63
N SER A 76 -7.58 -10.47 7.87
CA SER A 76 -8.32 -11.67 7.46
C SER A 76 -7.67 -12.46 6.33
N SER A 77 -6.48 -12.06 5.87
CA SER A 77 -5.63 -12.81 4.92
C SER A 77 -5.27 -14.24 5.37
N PHE A 78 -5.69 -14.65 6.57
CA PHE A 78 -5.67 -16.01 7.11
C PHE A 78 -6.93 -16.85 6.82
N ILE A 79 -7.95 -16.29 6.17
CA ILE A 79 -9.20 -17.01 5.87
C ILE A 79 -9.06 -17.76 4.54
N ASN A 80 -9.37 -19.06 4.57
CA ASN A 80 -9.50 -19.95 3.42
C ASN A 80 -10.63 -19.46 2.50
N GLU A 81 -10.34 -18.53 1.60
CA GLU A 81 -11.22 -18.14 0.51
C GLU A 81 -10.60 -18.53 -0.83
N LYS A 82 -11.46 -18.85 -1.81
CA LYS A 82 -11.00 -19.26 -3.13
C LYS A 82 -10.23 -18.10 -3.77
N GLU A 83 -9.15 -18.39 -4.50
CA GLU A 83 -8.31 -17.37 -5.16
C GLU A 83 -9.10 -16.29 -5.93
N PHE A 84 -10.22 -16.68 -6.56
CA PHE A 84 -11.10 -15.78 -7.30
C PHE A 84 -11.81 -14.74 -6.40
N GLU A 85 -12.26 -15.14 -5.21
CA GLU A 85 -12.95 -14.25 -4.26
C GLU A 85 -11.99 -13.21 -3.68
N VAL A 86 -10.75 -13.61 -3.40
CA VAL A 86 -9.70 -12.71 -2.91
C VAL A 86 -9.34 -11.66 -3.97
N LEU A 87 -9.20 -12.06 -5.24
CA LEU A 87 -8.93 -11.13 -6.34
C LEU A 87 -10.05 -10.09 -6.51
N ASP A 88 -11.31 -10.51 -6.44
CA ASP A 88 -12.43 -9.59 -6.55
C ASP A 88 -12.52 -8.66 -5.32
N ARG A 89 -12.16 -9.15 -4.13
CA ARG A 89 -12.07 -8.31 -2.93
C ARG A 89 -10.98 -7.25 -3.07
N THR A 90 -9.77 -7.62 -3.50
CA THR A 90 -8.68 -6.67 -3.73
C THR A 90 -9.06 -5.60 -4.76
N LYS A 91 -9.76 -5.97 -5.84
CA LYS A 91 -10.27 -5.00 -6.82
C LYS A 91 -11.24 -4.00 -6.20
N GLU A 92 -12.17 -4.46 -5.36
CA GLU A 92 -13.12 -3.56 -4.70
C GLU A 92 -12.42 -2.63 -3.69
N ILE A 93 -11.40 -3.10 -2.97
CA ILE A 93 -10.57 -2.25 -2.08
C ILE A 93 -9.86 -1.16 -2.90
N VAL A 94 -9.20 -1.51 -4.01
CA VAL A 94 -8.53 -0.52 -4.88
C VAL A 94 -9.51 0.47 -5.49
N LYS A 95 -10.70 0.02 -5.85
CA LYS A 95 -11.76 0.89 -6.38
C LYS A 95 -12.28 1.87 -5.33
N ASP A 96 -12.49 1.42 -4.10
CA ASP A 96 -12.88 2.28 -2.98
C ASP A 96 -11.77 3.28 -2.62
N LEU A 97 -10.49 2.86 -2.68
CA LEU A 97 -9.35 3.75 -2.49
C LEU A 97 -9.35 4.89 -3.52
N LYS A 98 -9.54 4.55 -4.80
CA LYS A 98 -9.63 5.54 -5.86
C LYS A 98 -10.75 6.54 -5.60
N GLN A 99 -11.94 6.07 -5.24
CA GLN A 99 -13.09 6.92 -4.94
C GLN A 99 -12.86 7.82 -3.70
N THR A 100 -12.21 7.26 -2.67
CA THR A 100 -11.85 8.01 -1.45
C THR A 100 -10.90 9.14 -1.79
N LEU A 101 -9.82 8.86 -2.54
CA LEU A 101 -8.88 9.88 -2.99
C LEU A 101 -9.56 10.95 -3.86
N GLU A 102 -10.39 10.55 -4.82
CA GLU A 102 -11.15 11.47 -5.70
C GLU A 102 -12.03 12.44 -4.90
N LYS A 103 -12.60 11.99 -3.80
CA LYS A 103 -13.50 12.79 -2.97
C LYS A 103 -12.78 13.63 -1.93
N GLU A 104 -11.67 13.14 -1.37
CA GLU A 104 -11.11 13.66 -0.12
C GLU A 104 -9.71 14.26 -0.28
N PHE A 105 -9.01 14.00 -1.39
CA PHE A 105 -7.64 14.48 -1.59
C PHE A 105 -7.37 15.14 -2.94
N LEU A 106 -7.95 14.63 -4.03
CA LEU A 106 -7.68 15.16 -5.37
C LEU A 106 -8.24 16.58 -5.54
N ILE A 107 -7.54 17.38 -6.34
CA ILE A 107 -7.90 18.78 -6.62
C ILE A 107 -7.87 18.97 -8.12
N GLU A 108 -9.00 19.41 -8.69
CA GLU A 108 -9.15 19.67 -10.12
C GLU A 108 -7.99 20.56 -10.65
N ASP A 109 -7.38 20.11 -11.75
CA ASP A 109 -6.22 20.73 -12.40
C ASP A 109 -4.95 20.95 -11.53
N LYS A 110 -4.92 20.45 -10.28
CA LYS A 110 -3.81 20.67 -9.32
C LYS A 110 -3.19 19.40 -8.78
N ILE A 111 -4.01 18.43 -8.38
CA ILE A 111 -3.57 17.12 -7.86
C ILE A 111 -4.44 16.06 -8.50
N SER A 112 -3.84 15.19 -9.31
CA SER A 112 -4.54 14.09 -9.99
C SER A 112 -3.86 12.75 -9.69
N LEU A 113 -4.68 11.73 -9.42
CA LEU A 113 -4.19 10.37 -9.29
C LEU A 113 -3.72 9.84 -10.66
N PHE A 114 -2.45 9.47 -10.75
CA PHE A 114 -1.87 8.88 -11.95
C PHE A 114 -1.97 7.35 -11.94
N GLY A 115 -1.78 6.73 -10.78
CA GLY A 115 -1.83 5.27 -10.65
C GLY A 115 -1.79 4.79 -9.21
N ILE A 116 -2.29 3.58 -9.03
CA ILE A 116 -2.21 2.79 -7.79
C ILE A 116 -1.51 1.48 -8.16
N ASP A 117 -0.32 1.27 -7.62
CA ASP A 117 0.41 0.01 -7.75
C ASP A 117 0.26 -0.79 -6.44
N LEU A 118 -0.10 -2.06 -6.57
CA LEU A 118 -0.06 -3.01 -5.47
C LEU A 118 1.32 -3.65 -5.41
N VAL A 119 2.06 -3.39 -4.34
CA VAL A 119 3.44 -3.89 -4.15
C VAL A 119 3.47 -4.89 -3.01
N GLY A 120 4.20 -6.00 -3.19
CA GLY A 120 4.24 -7.11 -2.24
C GLY A 120 3.51 -8.34 -2.75
N SER A 121 3.42 -9.36 -1.90
CA SER A 121 2.82 -10.65 -2.24
C SER A 121 1.34 -10.67 -1.88
N TRP A 122 0.53 -9.81 -2.50
CA TRP A 122 -0.91 -9.72 -2.26
C TRP A 122 -1.59 -11.08 -2.44
N GLN A 123 -2.44 -11.52 -1.50
CA GLN A 123 -3.04 -12.87 -1.51
C GLN A 123 -3.78 -13.22 -2.82
N ALA A 124 -4.44 -12.23 -3.44
CA ALA A 124 -5.08 -12.35 -4.75
C ALA A 124 -4.16 -12.79 -5.90
N PHE A 125 -2.85 -12.61 -5.73
CA PHE A 125 -1.82 -12.88 -6.74
C PHE A 125 -0.80 -13.93 -6.26
N LYS A 126 -1.00 -14.52 -5.08
CA LYS A 126 -0.21 -15.68 -4.64
C LYS A 126 -0.57 -16.89 -5.50
N SER A 127 0.43 -17.74 -5.76
CA SER A 127 0.18 -19.06 -6.31
C SER A 127 -0.56 -19.93 -5.29
N SER A 128 -1.20 -21.00 -5.77
CA SER A 128 -1.94 -21.99 -4.95
C SER A 128 -1.18 -22.59 -3.75
N GLY A 129 0.13 -22.33 -3.59
CA GLY A 129 0.95 -22.85 -2.49
C GLY A 129 1.09 -24.37 -2.48
N SER A 130 0.72 -25.02 -3.58
CA SER A 130 0.69 -26.48 -3.70
C SER A 130 2.06 -27.09 -4.00
N SER A 131 3.05 -26.27 -4.38
CA SER A 131 4.40 -26.77 -4.64
C SER A 131 5.17 -26.98 -3.33
N LYS A 132 5.97 -28.05 -3.29
CA LYS A 132 6.86 -28.35 -2.15
C LYS A 132 7.88 -27.21 -1.90
N LEU A 133 8.23 -26.45 -2.94
CA LEU A 133 9.16 -25.33 -2.84
C LEU A 133 8.51 -24.15 -2.11
N GLU A 134 7.28 -23.80 -2.46
CA GLU A 134 6.53 -22.73 -1.78
C GLU A 134 6.23 -23.08 -0.33
N GLN A 135 5.82 -24.33 -0.04
CA GLN A 135 5.61 -24.80 1.33
C GLN A 135 6.87 -24.68 2.18
N ARG A 136 8.03 -25.02 1.60
CA ARG A 136 9.32 -24.88 2.28
C ARG A 136 9.70 -23.42 2.50
N PHE A 137 9.52 -22.57 1.49
CA PHE A 137 9.73 -21.13 1.61
C PHE A 137 8.90 -20.56 2.76
N TYR A 138 7.58 -20.73 2.74
CA TYR A 138 6.70 -20.22 3.81
C TYR A 138 7.06 -20.79 5.20
N SER A 139 7.45 -22.06 5.29
CA SER A 139 7.91 -22.64 6.57
C SER A 139 9.20 -21.99 7.08
N ASP A 140 10.20 -21.78 6.21
CA ASP A 140 11.48 -21.15 6.58
C ASP A 140 11.25 -19.71 7.08
N ILE A 141 10.23 -19.04 6.54
CA ILE A 141 9.83 -17.67 6.87
C ILE A 141 9.14 -17.60 8.21
N THR A 142 8.10 -18.41 8.43
CA THR A 142 7.37 -18.44 9.71
C THR A 142 8.35 -18.69 10.86
N ASN A 143 9.28 -19.62 10.66
CA ASN A 143 10.35 -19.90 11.62
C ASN A 143 11.31 -18.71 11.86
N HIS A 144 11.53 -17.85 10.85
CA HIS A 144 12.36 -16.65 10.99
C HIS A 144 11.65 -15.55 11.79
N VAL A 145 10.37 -15.33 11.52
CA VAL A 145 9.53 -14.33 12.20
C VAL A 145 9.33 -14.69 13.67
N GLU A 146 8.97 -15.93 13.98
CA GLU A 146 8.78 -16.40 15.38
C GLU A 146 10.06 -16.23 16.22
N LYS A 147 11.24 -16.45 15.63
CA LYS A 147 12.52 -16.26 16.33
C LYS A 147 12.87 -14.80 16.61
N LYS A 148 12.41 -13.86 15.78
CA LYS A 148 12.63 -12.42 16.01
C LYS A 148 11.72 -11.88 17.12
N HIS A 149 10.50 -12.42 17.28
CA HIS A 149 9.54 -11.99 18.29
C HIS A 149 9.73 -12.63 19.68
N GLN A 150 10.71 -13.53 19.85
CA GLN A 150 11.09 -14.13 21.14
C GLN A 150 12.30 -13.46 21.81
N LYS A 151 12.82 -12.35 21.27
CA LYS A 151 13.88 -11.53 21.86
C LYS A 151 13.38 -10.15 22.22
#